data_AF-A0A4Q2XYW5-F1
#
_entry.id   AF-A0A4Q2XYW5-F1
#
_cell.length_a   1.000
_cell.length_b   1.000
_cell.length_c   1.000
_cell.angle_alpha   90.00
_cell.angle_beta   90.00
_cell.angle_gamma   90.00
#
_symmetry.space_group_name_H-M   'P 1'
#
loop_
_entity.id
_entity.type
_entity.pdbx_description
1 polymer ?
#
loop_
_entity_poly.entity_id
_entity_poly.type
_entity_poly.pdbx_seq_one_letter_code
_entity_poly.pdbx_strand_id
1 'polypeptide(L)'
;MKNPTIPASPTGASRASAGCCRHWLHRLPARSAGTPIACQTPEGRWRRASFPAWFSFLMLVIQSAAAQAQDYSHVIYNGQATVTRYNGAGGAVRIPDTIAGFPVTRVGDGAFASCSTLTSVAIPDSVTSIGDNAFALCGSLTSISIPSQVTSIGPSAFTHCSGLTGVTFSNSSASIGKNAFNSCHSLTAINLGNRVTGIGGGAFASCVSLPGITIPASVAGIGSNAFASCSSLTDITVEAGNPYFRSEGGVLFDIAMTTLIKCPEAKQGSYTIPGGITNIGDYAFLLCIQMTAITIPDNVTSIGTSAFSGCASLVEVSIPAKVSSIRDKAFHACGSLMGITVAAANPAYCSVEGILFIKSKTALVQYPAGKPGSYSIPEGVIVIEASAFASSRGLVSVTLPESIEGIGSHAFDSCRSLTDITVHPANRVYSSAGGVLFYKDEGGAQLRCFPGGKAGHYRIPQGVTAILQDAFLDCPHVTGLTFPSSLGSIRDDAFGMCASLGSLYFEGDAPDLGDSSEFSNITATVYYMPGTMNWDETYGRRPARLWNPQVRTADASFGMKTDGEGKRFFAFNITGPADSVVLVMTSAGLSPGSWTILAAVTLADPDLDGIGSFHFSDPGASQYPA
;
A
#
# COMPACT_ATOMS: atom_id res chain seq x y z
N MET A 1 49.39 17.49 -28.44
CA MET A 1 50.51 18.30 -27.91
C MET A 1 50.65 18.03 -26.41
N LYS A 2 51.83 18.35 -25.87
CA LYS A 2 52.32 18.10 -24.50
C LYS A 2 51.29 18.05 -23.33
N ASN A 3 51.31 16.92 -22.62
CA ASN A 3 51.17 16.81 -21.15
C ASN A 3 52.31 17.61 -20.45
N PRO A 4 52.31 17.95 -19.13
CA PRO A 4 52.32 16.90 -18.08
C PRO A 4 51.90 17.23 -16.62
N THR A 5 51.78 16.14 -15.83
CA THR A 5 52.11 15.95 -14.37
C THR A 5 51.27 16.64 -13.26
N ILE A 6 50.68 15.97 -12.24
CA ILE A 6 51.09 14.86 -11.31
C ILE A 6 52.05 15.37 -10.20
N PRO A 7 52.06 14.90 -8.92
CA PRO A 7 51.28 13.84 -8.20
C PRO A 7 50.24 14.45 -7.20
N ALA A 8 49.75 13.87 -6.07
CA ALA A 8 50.08 12.68 -5.26
C ALA A 8 48.90 12.14 -4.38
N SER A 9 49.20 11.11 -3.58
CA SER A 9 48.43 10.44 -2.48
C SER A 9 49.45 9.97 -1.40
N PRO A 10 49.19 9.12 -0.35
CA PRO A 10 47.97 8.38 0.06
C PRO A 10 47.73 8.29 1.61
N THR A 11 46.89 7.32 2.02
CA THR A 11 46.68 6.71 3.37
C THR A 11 45.76 7.45 4.37
N GLY A 12 44.88 6.79 5.14
CA GLY A 12 44.43 5.39 5.04
C GLY A 12 43.46 4.91 6.15
N ALA A 13 42.67 3.88 5.80
CA ALA A 13 42.09 2.80 6.64
C ALA A 13 40.97 3.01 7.70
N SER A 14 40.08 1.99 7.76
CA SER A 14 39.08 1.58 8.78
C SER A 14 37.88 2.52 9.04
N ARG A 15 36.60 2.12 8.90
CA ARG A 15 35.75 0.93 9.23
C ARG A 15 35.05 1.02 10.60
N ALA A 16 33.72 0.78 10.56
CA ALA A 16 32.84 0.31 11.67
C ALA A 16 32.61 1.29 12.85
N SER A 17 31.50 1.25 13.60
CA SER A 17 30.25 0.44 13.54
C SER A 17 29.08 1.12 14.28
N ALA A 18 27.88 0.55 14.14
CA ALA A 18 26.62 0.87 14.82
C ALA A 18 26.68 0.94 16.37
N GLY A 19 25.64 1.52 17.01
CA GLY A 19 25.45 1.38 18.46
C GLY A 19 24.35 2.21 19.16
N CYS A 20 23.09 1.81 19.01
CA CYS A 20 21.97 1.89 19.97
C CYS A 20 21.94 2.87 21.19
N CYS A 21 20.83 3.65 21.24
CA CYS A 21 19.82 3.66 22.31
C CYS A 21 20.20 3.49 23.81
N ARG A 22 19.90 4.49 24.68
CA ARG A 22 18.71 4.55 25.59
C ARG A 22 18.77 5.65 26.67
N HIS A 23 17.57 6.15 27.01
CA HIS A 23 17.09 6.63 28.34
C HIS A 23 17.99 7.50 29.25
N TRP A 24 17.50 8.70 29.58
CA TRP A 24 17.69 9.33 30.90
C TRP A 24 16.41 10.06 31.34
N LEU A 25 16.04 9.91 32.62
CA LEU A 25 14.88 10.57 33.25
C LEU A 25 15.22 10.87 34.72
N HIS A 26 14.80 12.05 35.20
CA HIS A 26 15.04 12.61 36.55
C HIS A 26 16.50 13.02 36.86
N ARG A 27 16.82 14.03 37.69
CA ARG A 27 16.06 14.77 38.72
C ARG A 27 16.36 16.29 38.71
N LEU A 28 15.46 17.10 39.28
CA LEU A 28 15.71 18.49 39.74
C LEU A 28 16.40 18.49 41.14
N PRO A 29 17.00 19.62 41.59
CA PRO A 29 16.27 20.50 42.53
C PRO A 29 16.60 22.03 42.51
N ALA A 30 15.52 22.85 42.52
CA ALA A 30 15.18 24.00 43.39
C ALA A 30 16.16 25.13 43.86
N ARG A 31 15.52 26.30 44.11
CA ARG A 31 15.94 27.52 44.90
C ARG A 31 16.82 28.57 44.20
N SER A 32 16.75 29.88 44.49
CA SER A 32 15.74 30.73 45.18
C SER A 32 15.98 32.23 44.88
N ALA A 33 15.05 33.12 45.24
CA ALA A 33 15.02 34.55 44.88
C ALA A 33 16.07 35.47 45.55
N GLY A 34 16.25 36.68 45.00
CA GLY A 34 16.95 37.80 45.64
C GLY A 34 16.95 39.11 44.81
N THR A 35 16.41 40.19 45.37
CA THR A 35 16.38 41.56 44.79
C THR A 35 17.36 42.52 45.51
N PRO A 36 18.00 43.46 44.79
CA PRO A 36 18.34 44.79 45.33
C PRO A 36 17.88 45.91 44.37
N ILE A 37 17.21 46.98 44.82
CA ILE A 37 17.75 48.18 45.50
C ILE A 37 18.79 48.95 44.65
N ALA A 38 18.49 50.21 44.35
CA ALA A 38 19.30 51.10 43.52
C ALA A 38 20.11 52.12 44.36
N CYS A 39 21.25 52.56 43.83
CA CYS A 39 21.98 53.74 44.30
C CYS A 39 22.67 54.42 43.08
N GLN A 40 22.75 55.75 43.06
CA GLN A 40 23.32 56.53 41.95
C GLN A 40 24.69 57.13 42.32
N THR A 41 25.61 57.18 41.34
CA THR A 41 26.57 58.27 41.10
C THR A 41 27.23 58.08 39.71
N PRO A 42 27.86 59.11 39.11
CA PRO A 42 27.91 59.24 37.64
C PRO A 42 29.20 58.74 36.95
N GLU A 43 29.25 59.00 35.63
CA GLU A 43 30.37 58.87 34.68
C GLU A 43 30.49 57.57 33.86
N GLY A 44 29.84 57.61 32.68
CA GLY A 44 30.60 57.57 31.42
C GLY A 44 31.39 56.32 31.06
N ARG A 45 30.72 55.19 30.81
CA ARG A 45 31.12 54.18 29.79
C ARG A 45 29.99 53.19 29.51
N TRP A 46 29.57 53.09 28.24
CA TRP A 46 28.54 52.14 27.82
C TRP A 46 29.05 50.69 27.92
N ARG A 47 28.53 49.93 28.89
CA ARG A 47 28.47 48.45 28.85
C ARG A 47 27.01 48.01 28.97
N ARG A 48 26.71 46.87 28.35
CA ARG A 48 25.35 46.38 28.05
C ARG A 48 24.43 46.42 29.29
N ALA A 49 23.32 47.13 29.17
CA ALA A 49 22.22 47.09 30.13
C ALA A 49 21.09 46.19 29.61
N SER A 50 20.61 45.29 30.48
CA SER A 50 19.47 44.41 30.23
C SER A 50 18.16 45.20 30.33
N PHE A 51 17.27 45.07 29.34
CA PHE A 51 15.87 45.48 29.48
C PHE A 51 14.98 44.29 29.90
N PRO A 52 13.87 44.52 30.61
CA PRO A 52 13.08 43.45 31.22
C PRO A 52 12.29 42.65 30.19
N ALA A 53 11.97 41.41 30.57
CA ALA A 53 11.15 40.51 29.76
C ALA A 53 9.71 41.04 29.65
N TRP A 54 9.43 41.77 28.57
CA TRP A 54 8.16 41.84 27.81
C TRP A 54 8.43 42.43 26.41
N PHE A 55 9.54 42.01 25.80
CA PHE A 55 9.89 42.25 24.40
C PHE A 55 10.72 41.06 23.89
N SER A 56 10.03 39.98 23.55
CA SER A 56 10.63 38.78 22.92
C SER A 56 9.66 38.15 21.93
N PHE A 57 9.05 39.02 21.13
CA PHE A 57 8.55 38.66 19.81
C PHE A 57 9.55 39.21 18.80
N LEU A 58 9.82 38.45 17.74
CA LEU A 58 10.46 38.95 16.51
C LEU A 58 11.96 39.35 16.58
N MET A 59 12.87 38.38 16.76
CA MET A 59 14.09 38.37 15.92
C MET A 59 13.79 37.61 14.62
N LEU A 60 12.99 38.26 13.77
CA LEU A 60 12.82 37.82 12.39
C LEU A 60 14.06 38.29 11.61
N VAL A 61 14.84 37.36 11.08
CA VAL A 61 15.82 37.67 10.05
C VAL A 61 15.04 37.99 8.78
N ILE A 62 14.59 39.24 8.66
CA ILE A 62 14.00 39.76 7.42
C ILE A 62 15.16 39.87 6.42
N GLN A 63 15.36 38.82 5.63
CA GLN A 63 16.01 38.95 4.34
C GLN A 63 15.25 40.04 3.57
N SER A 64 15.95 41.03 3.02
CA SER A 64 15.27 42.16 2.37
C SER A 64 14.37 41.66 1.23
N ALA A 65 13.24 42.32 0.98
CA ALA A 65 12.30 41.90 -0.07
C ALA A 65 12.97 41.77 -1.46
N ALA A 66 14.02 42.57 -1.71
CA ALA A 66 14.86 42.47 -2.91
C ALA A 66 15.75 41.20 -2.96
N ALA A 67 16.24 40.71 -1.82
CA ALA A 67 16.95 39.44 -1.75
C ALA A 67 15.99 38.25 -1.90
N GLN A 68 14.82 38.32 -1.24
CA GLN A 68 13.81 37.26 -1.30
C GLN A 68 13.22 37.09 -2.71
N ALA A 69 13.20 38.15 -3.54
CA ALA A 69 12.77 38.09 -4.94
C ALA A 69 13.68 37.22 -5.83
N GLN A 70 14.96 37.02 -5.49
CA GLN A 70 15.89 36.18 -6.27
C GLN A 70 15.65 34.68 -6.08
N ASP A 71 14.97 34.29 -4.99
CA ASP A 71 14.62 32.89 -4.73
C ASP A 71 13.53 32.36 -5.69
N TYR A 72 12.87 33.23 -6.47
CA TYR A 72 11.71 32.86 -7.30
C TYR A 72 12.00 32.87 -8.81
N SER A 73 11.94 31.70 -9.43
CA SER A 73 11.71 31.61 -10.87
C SER A 73 10.26 31.99 -11.18
N HIS A 74 10.06 32.74 -12.25
CA HIS A 74 8.76 33.31 -12.59
C HIS A 74 8.61 33.47 -14.11
N VAL A 75 7.36 33.62 -14.55
CA VAL A 75 7.03 34.09 -15.91
C VAL A 75 6.11 35.30 -15.82
N ILE A 76 6.24 36.21 -16.78
CA ILE A 76 5.37 37.40 -16.91
C ILE A 76 4.57 37.24 -18.19
N TYR A 77 3.25 37.30 -18.07
CA TYR A 77 2.32 37.23 -19.19
C TYR A 77 1.21 38.25 -18.99
N ASN A 78 0.88 39.03 -20.03
CA ASN A 78 -0.14 40.10 -19.99
C ASN A 78 -0.04 41.04 -18.77
N GLY A 79 1.18 41.40 -18.36
CA GLY A 79 1.43 42.30 -17.22
C GLY A 79 1.19 41.67 -15.84
N GLN A 80 1.14 40.34 -15.75
CA GLN A 80 0.96 39.60 -14.50
C GLN A 80 2.11 38.62 -14.29
N ALA A 81 2.62 38.52 -13.06
CA ALA A 81 3.65 37.56 -12.68
C ALA A 81 3.03 36.25 -12.15
N THR A 82 3.62 35.13 -12.56
CA THR A 82 3.36 33.78 -12.04
C THR A 82 4.65 33.23 -11.44
N VAL A 83 4.62 32.80 -10.18
CA VAL A 83 5.76 32.10 -9.56
C VAL A 83 5.78 30.66 -10.07
N THR A 84 6.85 30.24 -10.73
CA THR A 84 6.97 28.91 -11.34
C THR A 84 7.92 27.98 -10.58
N ARG A 85 8.80 28.50 -9.74
CA ARG A 85 9.66 27.73 -8.82
C ARG A 85 10.17 28.60 -7.69
N TYR A 86 10.21 28.05 -6.48
CA TYR A 86 10.96 28.58 -5.34
C TYR A 86 12.26 27.78 -5.17
N ASN A 87 13.37 28.50 -5.02
CA ASN A 87 14.73 27.97 -4.93
C ASN A 87 15.43 28.38 -3.62
N GLY A 88 14.73 29.09 -2.73
CA GLY A 88 15.28 29.55 -1.44
C GLY A 88 15.33 28.45 -0.38
N ALA A 89 15.89 28.77 0.78
CA ALA A 89 16.17 27.79 1.85
C ALA A 89 14.92 27.23 2.58
N GLY A 90 13.74 27.80 2.36
CA GLY A 90 12.50 27.46 3.07
C GLY A 90 12.36 28.20 4.39
N GLY A 91 11.82 27.54 5.43
CA GLY A 91 11.40 28.18 6.67
C GLY A 91 10.10 28.98 6.48
N ALA A 92 10.02 30.17 7.09
CA ALA A 92 8.87 31.07 6.93
C ALA A 92 9.06 31.95 5.69
N VAL A 93 8.24 31.73 4.66
CA VAL A 93 8.40 32.35 3.34
C VAL A 93 7.27 33.36 3.08
N ARG A 94 7.60 34.51 2.48
CA ARG A 94 6.62 35.44 1.91
C ARG A 94 6.77 35.46 0.41
N ILE A 95 5.70 35.13 -0.31
CA ILE A 95 5.63 35.36 -1.75
C ILE A 95 5.51 36.87 -1.97
N PRO A 96 6.38 37.50 -2.78
CA PRO A 96 6.37 38.94 -2.96
C PRO A 96 5.09 39.38 -3.70
N ASP A 97 4.55 40.54 -3.33
CA ASP A 97 3.34 41.09 -3.96
C ASP A 97 3.58 41.47 -5.44
N THR A 98 4.83 41.78 -5.81
CA THR A 98 5.27 42.05 -7.18
C THR A 98 6.59 41.38 -7.52
N ILE A 99 6.77 40.96 -8.77
CA ILE A 99 8.06 40.52 -9.33
C ILE A 99 8.32 41.31 -10.62
N ALA A 100 9.52 41.88 -10.75
CA ALA A 100 9.92 42.77 -11.85
C ALA A 100 8.91 43.92 -12.12
N GLY A 101 8.24 44.41 -11.06
CA GLY A 101 7.24 45.48 -11.15
C GLY A 101 5.81 45.02 -11.50
N PHE A 102 5.60 43.73 -11.82
CA PHE A 102 4.28 43.19 -12.13
C PHE A 102 3.67 42.46 -10.92
N PRO A 103 2.36 42.57 -10.66
CA PRO A 103 1.70 41.90 -9.54
C PRO A 103 1.78 40.37 -9.67
N VAL A 104 2.07 39.69 -8.57
CA VAL A 104 2.02 38.23 -8.50
C VAL A 104 0.57 37.80 -8.37
N THR A 105 0.04 37.16 -9.41
CA THR A 105 -1.38 36.76 -9.48
C THR A 105 -1.59 35.25 -9.46
N ARG A 106 -0.51 34.46 -9.58
CA ARG A 106 -0.57 33.00 -9.62
C ARG A 106 0.62 32.38 -8.92
N VAL A 107 0.34 31.35 -8.12
CA VAL A 107 1.33 30.32 -7.78
C VAL A 107 1.17 29.23 -8.82
N GLY A 108 2.20 28.99 -9.64
CA GLY A 108 2.19 28.03 -10.73
C GLY A 108 2.34 26.58 -10.27
N ASP A 109 2.21 25.67 -11.22
CA ASP A 109 2.26 24.23 -10.97
C ASP A 109 3.63 23.82 -10.40
N GLY A 110 3.61 23.04 -9.33
CA GLY A 110 4.81 22.57 -8.64
C GLY A 110 5.72 23.66 -8.04
N ALA A 111 5.29 24.92 -7.94
CA ALA A 111 6.17 26.06 -7.60
C ALA A 111 6.96 25.90 -6.29
N PHE A 112 6.39 25.26 -5.28
CA PHE A 112 7.01 24.91 -3.98
C PHE A 112 7.02 23.39 -3.75
N ALA A 113 6.85 22.57 -4.80
CA ALA A 113 6.80 21.13 -4.65
C ALA A 113 8.10 20.58 -4.03
N SER A 114 7.95 19.68 -3.06
CA SER A 114 9.03 19.07 -2.29
C SER A 114 9.89 20.05 -1.48
N CYS A 115 9.43 21.28 -1.22
CA CYS A 115 10.06 22.19 -0.27
C CYS A 115 9.84 21.71 1.18
N SER A 116 10.56 20.66 1.58
CA SER A 116 10.42 19.97 2.86
C SER A 116 10.76 20.81 4.09
N THR A 117 11.52 21.90 3.92
CA THR A 117 11.88 22.87 4.98
C THR A 117 10.91 24.04 5.12
N LEU A 118 9.92 24.17 4.23
CA LEU A 118 8.90 25.24 4.30
C LEU A 118 8.03 25.04 5.54
N THR A 119 7.98 26.00 6.47
CA THR A 119 7.21 25.90 7.72
C THR A 119 5.92 26.74 7.69
N SER A 120 5.93 27.85 6.95
CA SER A 120 4.77 28.69 6.67
C SER A 120 4.97 29.45 5.36
N VAL A 121 3.88 29.78 4.67
CA VAL A 121 3.92 30.64 3.48
C VAL A 121 2.83 31.71 3.54
N ALA A 122 3.23 32.97 3.36
CA ALA A 122 2.32 34.09 3.15
C ALA A 122 2.11 34.29 1.64
N ILE A 123 0.90 34.00 1.17
CA ILE A 123 0.45 34.24 -0.20
C ILE A 123 -0.16 35.66 -0.26
N PRO A 124 0.21 36.53 -1.22
CA PRO A 124 -0.32 37.88 -1.32
C PRO A 124 -1.76 37.89 -1.86
N ASP A 125 -2.53 38.90 -1.46
CA ASP A 125 -3.96 39.04 -1.80
C ASP A 125 -4.23 39.19 -3.31
N SER A 126 -3.21 39.52 -4.12
CA SER A 126 -3.30 39.58 -5.57
C SER A 126 -3.37 38.21 -6.24
N VAL A 127 -3.10 37.10 -5.52
CA VAL A 127 -3.15 35.75 -6.09
C VAL A 127 -4.58 35.28 -6.29
N THR A 128 -4.89 34.90 -7.53
CA THR A 128 -6.20 34.42 -7.97
C THR A 128 -6.25 32.92 -8.20
N SER A 129 -5.11 32.25 -8.41
CA SER A 129 -5.04 30.80 -8.59
C SER A 129 -3.79 30.18 -7.96
N ILE A 130 -3.96 29.02 -7.34
CA ILE A 130 -2.89 28.13 -6.90
C ILE A 130 -2.89 26.90 -7.82
N GLY A 131 -1.77 26.64 -8.49
CA GLY A 131 -1.63 25.60 -9.51
C GLY A 131 -1.53 24.17 -8.97
N ASP A 132 -1.37 23.24 -9.91
CA ASP A 132 -1.34 21.80 -9.64
C ASP A 132 -0.06 21.42 -8.91
N ASN A 133 -0.18 20.62 -7.84
CA ASN A 133 0.95 20.24 -6.98
C ASN A 133 1.76 21.43 -6.39
N ALA A 134 1.21 22.66 -6.39
CA ALA A 134 1.94 23.89 -6.08
C ALA A 134 2.77 23.88 -4.78
N PHE A 135 2.31 23.17 -3.74
CA PHE A 135 2.95 22.96 -2.44
C PHE A 135 2.99 21.46 -2.07
N ALA A 136 2.92 20.56 -3.05
CA ALA A 136 2.95 19.13 -2.81
C ALA A 136 4.22 18.71 -2.05
N LEU A 137 4.12 17.73 -1.14
CA LEU A 137 5.23 17.18 -0.36
C LEU A 137 5.95 18.20 0.56
N CYS A 138 5.34 19.36 0.87
CA CYS A 138 5.82 20.31 1.88
C CYS A 138 5.58 19.77 3.32
N GLY A 139 6.31 18.73 3.71
CA GLY A 139 6.10 17.99 4.96
C GLY A 139 6.19 18.83 6.25
N SER A 140 6.95 19.94 6.27
CA SER A 140 7.05 20.83 7.43
C SER A 140 6.03 21.97 7.45
N LEU A 141 5.19 22.13 6.42
CA LEU A 141 4.28 23.27 6.32
C LEU A 141 3.18 23.15 7.38
N THR A 142 3.20 24.01 8.39
CA THR A 142 2.35 23.87 9.59
C THR A 142 0.96 24.46 9.42
N SER A 143 0.83 25.54 8.64
CA SER A 143 -0.43 26.26 8.42
C SER A 143 -0.44 26.98 7.08
N ILE A 144 -1.63 27.16 6.51
CA ILE A 144 -1.87 27.91 5.28
C ILE A 144 -3.11 28.80 5.40
N SER A 145 -3.01 30.03 4.91
CA SER A 145 -4.14 30.93 4.68
C SER A 145 -4.33 31.10 3.18
N ILE A 146 -5.53 30.85 2.68
CA ILE A 146 -5.91 31.02 1.27
C ILE A 146 -6.53 32.42 1.11
N PRO A 147 -5.89 33.36 0.36
CA PRO A 147 -6.36 34.74 0.23
C PRO A 147 -7.73 34.88 -0.45
N SER A 148 -8.39 36.00 -0.18
CA SER A 148 -9.79 36.26 -0.60
C SER A 148 -10.03 36.21 -2.13
N GLN A 149 -9.01 36.51 -2.93
CA GLN A 149 -9.12 36.55 -4.40
C GLN A 149 -8.87 35.19 -5.06
N VAL A 150 -8.46 34.15 -4.32
CA VAL A 150 -8.24 32.82 -4.89
C VAL A 150 -9.58 32.22 -5.32
N THR A 151 -9.71 31.89 -6.61
CA THR A 151 -10.88 31.25 -7.22
C THR A 151 -10.65 29.78 -7.59
N SER A 152 -9.40 29.33 -7.66
CA SER A 152 -9.04 27.93 -7.91
C SER A 152 -7.83 27.46 -7.12
N ILE A 153 -7.93 26.24 -6.60
CA ILE A 153 -6.81 25.44 -6.08
C ILE A 153 -6.71 24.19 -6.95
N GLY A 154 -5.58 24.01 -7.63
CA GLY A 154 -5.36 22.92 -8.57
C GLY A 154 -5.33 21.52 -7.91
N PRO A 155 -5.54 20.44 -8.69
CA PRO A 155 -5.24 19.09 -8.27
C PRO A 155 -3.95 18.93 -7.46
N SER A 156 -4.04 18.17 -6.36
CA SER A 156 -2.91 17.84 -5.49
C SER A 156 -2.12 19.02 -4.91
N ALA A 157 -2.65 20.27 -4.94
CA ALA A 157 -1.90 21.48 -4.60
C ALA A 157 -1.16 21.46 -3.24
N PHE A 158 -1.69 20.78 -2.23
CA PHE A 158 -1.11 20.58 -0.89
C PHE A 158 -1.03 19.08 -0.53
N THR A 159 -0.95 18.18 -1.52
CA THR A 159 -0.89 16.73 -1.25
C THR A 159 0.36 16.38 -0.44
N HIS A 160 0.24 15.47 0.52
CA HIS A 160 1.31 15.07 1.44
C HIS A 160 1.99 16.21 2.23
N CYS A 161 1.29 17.33 2.48
CA CYS A 161 1.68 18.30 3.51
C CYS A 161 1.42 17.73 4.90
N SER A 162 2.21 16.72 5.31
CA SER A 162 1.94 15.88 6.47
C SER A 162 1.96 16.62 7.81
N GLY A 163 2.76 17.70 7.94
CA GLY A 163 2.80 18.59 9.10
C GLY A 163 1.72 19.68 9.15
N LEU A 164 0.83 19.76 8.15
CA LEU A 164 -0.21 20.78 8.06
C LEU A 164 -1.28 20.55 9.11
N THR A 165 -1.38 21.45 10.10
CA THR A 165 -2.35 21.36 11.20
C THR A 165 -3.58 22.23 10.98
N GLY A 166 -3.44 23.35 10.26
CA GLY A 166 -4.49 24.34 10.06
C GLY A 166 -4.59 24.86 8.62
N VAL A 167 -5.81 24.84 8.05
CA VAL A 167 -6.16 25.47 6.76
C VAL A 167 -7.26 26.49 6.97
N THR A 168 -7.05 27.75 6.55
CA THR A 168 -8.05 28.82 6.65
C THR A 168 -8.29 29.46 5.29
N PHE A 169 -9.55 29.60 4.88
CA PHE A 169 -9.96 30.32 3.68
C PHE A 169 -10.47 31.72 4.05
N SER A 170 -9.79 32.77 3.59
CA SER A 170 -10.09 34.17 3.91
C SER A 170 -11.25 34.72 3.05
N ASN A 171 -12.42 34.08 3.11
CA ASN A 171 -13.59 34.34 2.24
C ASN A 171 -13.29 34.19 0.72
N SER A 172 -12.33 33.31 0.41
CA SER A 172 -12.02 32.84 -0.95
C SER A 172 -13.22 32.11 -1.56
N SER A 173 -13.48 32.34 -2.85
CA SER A 173 -14.49 31.60 -3.61
C SER A 173 -13.91 30.39 -4.36
N ALA A 174 -12.87 29.77 -3.79
CA ALA A 174 -12.14 28.69 -4.45
C ALA A 174 -13.03 27.47 -4.74
N SER A 175 -12.84 26.89 -5.92
CA SER A 175 -13.07 25.46 -6.12
C SER A 175 -11.80 24.70 -5.68
N ILE A 176 -11.97 23.71 -4.81
CA ILE A 176 -10.87 22.88 -4.30
C ILE A 176 -10.65 21.69 -5.24
N GLY A 177 -9.45 21.56 -5.79
CA GLY A 177 -9.11 20.51 -6.76
C GLY A 177 -9.13 19.07 -6.21
N LYS A 178 -9.08 18.11 -7.13
CA LYS A 178 -8.95 16.67 -6.81
C LYS A 178 -7.69 16.45 -5.94
N ASN A 179 -7.80 15.69 -4.85
CA ASN A 179 -6.69 15.40 -3.93
C ASN A 179 -5.97 16.64 -3.33
N ALA A 180 -6.56 17.84 -3.37
CA ALA A 180 -5.84 19.08 -3.06
C ALA A 180 -5.17 19.12 -1.68
N PHE A 181 -5.77 18.51 -0.64
CA PHE A 181 -5.20 18.36 0.71
C PHE A 181 -5.05 16.87 1.10
N ASN A 182 -4.91 15.98 0.12
CA ASN A 182 -4.76 14.55 0.38
C ASN A 182 -3.53 14.28 1.26
N SER A 183 -3.65 13.34 2.19
CA SER A 183 -2.57 12.92 3.08
C SER A 183 -1.96 14.06 3.93
N CYS A 184 -2.74 15.12 4.21
CA CYS A 184 -2.43 16.09 5.27
C CYS A 184 -2.72 15.45 6.64
N HIS A 185 -1.85 14.53 7.07
CA HIS A 185 -2.09 13.65 8.21
C HIS A 185 -2.33 14.39 9.53
N SER A 186 -1.66 15.53 9.76
CA SER A 186 -1.78 16.33 10.99
C SER A 186 -2.93 17.34 11.00
N LEU A 187 -3.76 17.37 9.94
CA LEU A 187 -4.81 18.40 9.80
C LEU A 187 -5.89 18.20 10.85
N THR A 188 -5.96 19.13 11.81
CA THR A 188 -6.92 19.11 12.93
C THR A 188 -7.93 20.25 12.85
N ALA A 189 -7.61 21.34 12.16
CA ALA A 189 -8.50 22.48 11.97
C ALA A 189 -8.61 22.88 10.49
N ILE A 190 -9.84 22.93 9.98
CA ILE A 190 -10.15 23.47 8.67
C ILE A 190 -11.32 24.45 8.75
N ASN A 191 -11.14 25.62 8.15
CA ASN A 191 -12.20 26.62 7.98
C ASN A 191 -12.31 26.98 6.50
N LEU A 192 -13.34 26.45 5.83
CA LEU A 192 -13.64 26.69 4.42
C LEU A 192 -14.25 28.07 4.13
N GLY A 193 -14.53 28.89 5.14
CA GLY A 193 -15.29 30.13 4.98
C GLY A 193 -16.70 29.86 4.44
N ASN A 194 -17.32 30.88 3.83
CA ASN A 194 -18.70 30.82 3.32
C ASN A 194 -18.83 31.01 1.80
N ARG A 195 -17.73 30.88 1.04
CA ARG A 195 -17.69 31.14 -0.42
C ARG A 195 -17.06 30.02 -1.25
N VAL A 196 -16.43 29.02 -0.65
CA VAL A 196 -15.92 27.83 -1.37
C VAL A 196 -17.05 27.16 -2.13
N THR A 197 -16.84 26.90 -3.43
CA THR A 197 -17.91 26.51 -4.36
C THR A 197 -17.99 25.01 -4.59
N GLY A 198 -16.88 24.28 -4.39
CA GLY A 198 -16.82 22.84 -4.61
C GLY A 198 -15.61 22.19 -3.94
N ILE A 199 -15.76 20.91 -3.60
CA ILE A 199 -14.74 20.05 -3.00
C ILE A 199 -14.45 18.91 -3.97
N GLY A 200 -13.24 18.85 -4.53
CA GLY A 200 -12.84 17.82 -5.49
C GLY A 200 -12.80 16.40 -4.92
N GLY A 201 -12.80 15.41 -5.80
CA GLY A 201 -12.67 14.00 -5.39
C GLY A 201 -11.37 13.76 -4.63
N GLY A 202 -11.43 13.01 -3.54
CA GLY A 202 -10.28 12.77 -2.65
C GLY A 202 -9.66 14.01 -1.98
N ALA A 203 -10.29 15.21 -2.06
CA ALA A 203 -9.66 16.48 -1.65
C ALA A 203 -9.13 16.49 -0.21
N PHE A 204 -9.77 15.80 0.73
CA PHE A 204 -9.32 15.65 2.13
C PHE A 204 -9.06 14.19 2.51
N ALA A 205 -8.88 13.31 1.52
CA ALA A 205 -8.65 11.90 1.80
C ALA A 205 -7.33 11.70 2.55
N SER A 206 -7.29 10.72 3.46
CA SER A 206 -6.19 10.47 4.40
C SER A 206 -5.88 11.62 5.37
N CYS A 207 -6.79 12.58 5.59
CA CYS A 207 -6.69 13.52 6.72
C CYS A 207 -7.04 12.81 8.04
N VAL A 208 -6.16 11.92 8.50
CA VAL A 208 -6.39 10.99 9.63
C VAL A 208 -6.63 11.68 10.97
N SER A 209 -6.16 12.92 11.18
CA SER A 209 -6.36 13.68 12.42
C SER A 209 -7.56 14.63 12.41
N LEU A 210 -8.32 14.71 11.32
CA LEU A 210 -9.43 15.66 11.18
C LEU A 210 -10.64 15.18 11.97
N PRO A 211 -11.09 15.88 13.04
CA PRO A 211 -12.19 15.42 13.88
C PRO A 211 -13.56 15.68 13.24
N GLY A 212 -13.69 16.78 12.51
CA GLY A 212 -14.94 17.18 11.87
C GLY A 212 -14.72 18.23 10.78
N ILE A 213 -15.73 18.39 9.93
CA ILE A 213 -15.76 19.45 8.91
C ILE A 213 -17.17 20.03 8.79
N THR A 214 -17.24 21.32 8.47
CA THR A 214 -18.49 22.00 8.09
C THR A 214 -18.45 22.32 6.60
N ILE A 215 -19.45 21.83 5.86
CA ILE A 215 -19.69 22.13 4.45
C ILE A 215 -20.42 23.48 4.35
N PRO A 216 -19.84 24.52 3.74
CA PRO A 216 -20.48 25.83 3.60
C PRO A 216 -21.74 25.81 2.74
N ALA A 217 -22.61 26.81 2.92
CA ALA A 217 -23.85 26.96 2.14
C ALA A 217 -23.60 27.16 0.63
N SER A 218 -22.41 27.66 0.27
CA SER A 218 -21.97 27.88 -1.12
C SER A 218 -21.47 26.63 -1.85
N VAL A 219 -21.25 25.50 -1.16
CA VAL A 219 -20.72 24.29 -1.80
C VAL A 219 -21.82 23.58 -2.58
N ALA A 220 -21.64 23.51 -3.90
CA ALA A 220 -22.56 22.88 -4.84
C ALA A 220 -22.16 21.46 -5.28
N GLY A 221 -20.92 21.05 -5.00
CA GLY A 221 -20.41 19.74 -5.39
C GLY A 221 -19.36 19.22 -4.43
N ILE A 222 -19.48 17.93 -4.09
CA ILE A 222 -18.49 17.16 -3.33
C ILE A 222 -18.16 15.93 -4.18
N GLY A 223 -16.91 15.81 -4.60
CA GLY A 223 -16.45 14.70 -5.44
C GLY A 223 -16.39 13.38 -4.68
N SER A 224 -16.28 12.28 -5.43
CA SER A 224 -16.13 10.94 -4.87
C SER A 224 -15.01 10.89 -3.82
N ASN A 225 -15.21 10.07 -2.78
CA ASN A 225 -14.18 9.76 -1.79
C ASN A 225 -13.45 10.97 -1.16
N ALA A 226 -14.07 12.16 -1.14
CA ALA A 226 -13.47 13.41 -0.66
C ALA A 226 -12.97 13.35 0.79
N PHE A 227 -13.59 12.51 1.62
CA PHE A 227 -13.28 12.27 3.04
C PHE A 227 -12.95 10.79 3.33
N ALA A 228 -12.32 10.09 2.37
CA ALA A 228 -11.91 8.69 2.55
C ALA A 228 -10.65 8.58 3.42
N SER A 229 -10.55 7.56 4.27
CA SER A 229 -9.42 7.35 5.20
C SER A 229 -9.24 8.48 6.22
N CYS A 230 -10.32 9.20 6.55
CA CYS A 230 -10.36 10.21 7.60
C CYS A 230 -10.71 9.55 8.95
N SER A 231 -9.81 8.73 9.47
CA SER A 231 -10.08 7.80 10.59
C SER A 231 -10.46 8.43 11.94
N SER A 232 -10.19 9.73 12.16
CA SER A 232 -10.66 10.48 13.34
C SER A 232 -11.96 11.26 13.11
N LEU A 233 -12.51 11.26 11.90
CA LEU A 233 -13.69 12.05 11.55
C LEU A 233 -14.94 11.48 12.23
N THR A 234 -15.51 12.23 13.16
CA THR A 234 -16.76 11.88 13.86
C THR A 234 -17.99 12.51 13.22
N ASP A 235 -17.84 13.70 12.63
CA ASP A 235 -18.95 14.54 12.17
C ASP A 235 -18.65 15.30 10.88
N ILE A 236 -19.52 15.14 9.88
CA ILE A 236 -19.63 16.05 8.74
C ILE A 236 -20.91 16.87 8.96
N THR A 237 -20.75 18.17 9.16
CA THR A 237 -21.84 19.14 9.35
C THR A 237 -22.06 19.93 8.07
N VAL A 238 -23.26 20.50 7.89
CA VAL A 238 -23.57 21.36 6.74
C VAL A 238 -24.16 22.67 7.26
N GLU A 239 -23.71 23.79 6.71
CA GLU A 239 -24.18 25.13 7.06
C GLU A 239 -25.65 25.30 6.65
N ALA A 240 -26.42 26.00 7.49
CA ALA A 240 -27.84 26.27 7.23
C ALA A 240 -28.01 27.04 5.91
N GLY A 241 -28.94 26.58 5.07
CA GLY A 241 -29.20 27.19 3.76
C GLY A 241 -28.36 26.64 2.60
N ASN A 242 -27.51 25.63 2.80
CA ASN A 242 -26.97 24.86 1.67
C ASN A 242 -28.14 24.23 0.88
N PRO A 243 -28.26 24.48 -0.45
CA PRO A 243 -29.39 23.99 -1.25
C PRO A 243 -29.15 22.61 -1.90
N TYR A 244 -28.00 21.97 -1.66
CA TYR A 244 -27.58 20.70 -2.29
C TYR A 244 -27.35 19.57 -1.28
N PHE A 245 -26.95 19.90 -0.05
CA PHE A 245 -26.54 18.95 0.98
C PHE A 245 -27.18 19.26 2.33
N ARG A 246 -27.24 18.24 3.19
CA ARG A 246 -27.60 18.38 4.61
C ARG A 246 -26.86 17.34 5.46
N SER A 247 -26.83 17.56 6.77
CA SER A 247 -26.27 16.61 7.73
C SER A 247 -27.33 16.20 8.74
N GLU A 248 -27.38 14.90 9.06
CA GLU A 248 -28.17 14.36 10.17
C GLU A 248 -27.32 13.40 11.00
N GLY A 249 -27.19 13.69 12.30
CA GLY A 249 -26.35 12.90 13.21
C GLY A 249 -24.88 12.80 12.78
N GLY A 250 -24.34 13.87 12.17
CA GLY A 250 -22.97 13.94 11.64
C GLY A 250 -22.76 13.22 10.29
N VAL A 251 -23.79 12.61 9.71
CA VAL A 251 -23.73 11.91 8.41
C VAL A 251 -24.20 12.84 7.30
N LEU A 252 -23.48 12.82 6.16
CA LEU A 252 -23.73 13.69 5.00
C LEU A 252 -24.72 13.05 4.02
N PHE A 253 -25.71 13.85 3.60
CA PHE A 253 -26.78 13.48 2.67
C PHE A 253 -26.95 14.54 1.57
N ASP A 254 -27.62 14.15 0.48
CA ASP A 254 -28.24 15.11 -0.44
C ASP A 254 -29.39 15.87 0.24
N ILE A 255 -29.70 17.07 -0.25
CA ILE A 255 -30.76 17.92 0.32
C ILE A 255 -32.13 17.22 0.36
N ALA A 256 -32.39 16.34 -0.62
CA ALA A 256 -33.65 15.62 -0.79
C ALA A 256 -33.76 14.35 0.08
N MET A 257 -32.73 13.98 0.85
CA MET A 257 -32.69 12.76 1.67
C MET A 257 -32.95 11.47 0.87
N THR A 258 -32.46 11.41 -0.36
CA THR A 258 -32.55 10.23 -1.24
C THR A 258 -31.27 9.40 -1.25
N THR A 259 -30.13 10.01 -0.89
CA THR A 259 -28.78 9.48 -1.07
C THR A 259 -27.92 9.77 0.16
N LEU A 260 -27.43 8.70 0.81
CA LEU A 260 -26.40 8.82 1.85
C LEU A 260 -25.04 8.94 1.17
N ILE A 261 -24.38 10.09 1.34
CA ILE A 261 -23.15 10.45 0.63
C ILE A 261 -21.91 9.97 1.40
N LYS A 262 -21.80 10.30 2.69
CA LYS A 262 -20.67 9.87 3.53
C LYS A 262 -21.04 9.82 5.01
N CYS A 263 -20.83 8.66 5.61
CA CYS A 263 -20.71 8.45 7.05
C CYS A 263 -19.26 8.74 7.49
N PRO A 264 -19.05 9.49 8.58
CA PRO A 264 -17.75 9.65 9.21
C PRO A 264 -17.17 8.31 9.68
N GLU A 265 -15.86 8.12 9.52
CA GLU A 265 -15.19 6.81 9.69
C GLU A 265 -14.96 6.44 11.16
N ALA A 266 -14.89 7.43 12.04
CA ALA A 266 -14.83 7.23 13.49
C ALA A 266 -16.22 6.94 14.12
N LYS A 267 -17.29 6.84 13.33
CA LYS A 267 -18.64 6.57 13.86
C LYS A 267 -18.70 5.16 14.46
N GLN A 268 -19.14 5.08 15.71
CA GLN A 268 -19.09 3.86 16.54
C GLN A 268 -20.44 3.17 16.67
N GLY A 269 -20.41 1.85 16.90
CA GLY A 269 -21.59 1.07 17.31
C GLY A 269 -22.58 0.81 16.18
N SER A 270 -23.88 0.87 16.48
CA SER A 270 -24.96 0.62 15.52
C SER A 270 -25.43 1.91 14.84
N TYR A 271 -25.56 1.89 13.50
CA TYR A 271 -26.20 2.97 12.75
C TYR A 271 -27.49 2.52 12.07
N THR A 272 -28.49 3.40 12.02
CA THR A 272 -29.75 3.19 11.27
C THR A 272 -29.85 4.26 10.20
N ILE A 273 -29.90 3.85 8.93
CA ILE A 273 -30.04 4.76 7.80
C ILE A 273 -31.47 5.33 7.79
N PRO A 274 -31.67 6.65 7.60
CA PRO A 274 -33.00 7.25 7.55
C PRO A 274 -33.91 6.64 6.48
N GLY A 275 -35.19 6.44 6.80
CA GLY A 275 -36.14 5.70 5.96
C GLY A 275 -36.45 6.32 4.58
N GLY A 276 -36.09 7.58 4.32
CA GLY A 276 -36.24 8.22 3.01
C GLY A 276 -35.17 7.80 1.98
N ILE A 277 -34.06 7.22 2.44
CA ILE A 277 -32.90 6.93 1.59
C ILE A 277 -33.19 5.82 0.59
N THR A 278 -32.92 6.09 -0.68
CA THR A 278 -33.02 5.16 -1.81
C THR A 278 -31.66 4.65 -2.29
N ASN A 279 -30.59 5.42 -2.07
CA ASN A 279 -29.24 5.09 -2.54
C ASN A 279 -28.23 5.22 -1.40
N ILE A 280 -27.37 4.22 -1.25
CA ILE A 280 -26.14 4.32 -0.45
C ILE A 280 -25.02 4.59 -1.44
N GLY A 281 -24.38 5.76 -1.35
CA GLY A 281 -23.37 6.20 -2.32
C GLY A 281 -22.10 5.36 -2.34
N ASP A 282 -21.30 5.53 -3.39
CA ASP A 282 -19.96 4.95 -3.47
C ASP A 282 -19.11 5.42 -2.27
N TYR A 283 -18.40 4.49 -1.63
CA TYR A 283 -17.55 4.75 -0.46
C TYR A 283 -18.27 5.33 0.78
N ALA A 284 -19.61 5.30 0.84
CA ALA A 284 -20.38 6.01 1.85
C ALA A 284 -20.08 5.61 3.30
N PHE A 285 -19.81 4.33 3.57
CA PHE A 285 -19.34 3.78 4.85
C PHE A 285 -17.91 3.19 4.73
N LEU A 286 -17.14 3.58 3.71
CA LEU A 286 -15.75 3.16 3.56
C LEU A 286 -15.00 3.39 4.88
N LEU A 287 -14.30 2.36 5.35
CA LEU A 287 -13.46 2.37 6.56
C LEU A 287 -14.18 2.81 7.85
N CYS A 288 -15.50 2.61 7.97
CA CYS A 288 -16.22 2.70 9.25
C CYS A 288 -15.85 1.54 10.18
N ILE A 289 -14.56 1.47 10.56
CA ILE A 289 -13.94 0.33 11.26
C ILE A 289 -14.51 0.07 12.66
N GLN A 290 -15.17 1.05 13.28
CA GLN A 290 -15.78 0.96 14.62
C GLN A 290 -17.30 0.71 14.59
N MET A 291 -17.90 0.63 13.40
CA MET A 291 -19.32 0.33 13.25
C MET A 291 -19.54 -1.19 13.37
N THR A 292 -20.40 -1.61 14.30
CA THR A 292 -20.66 -3.02 14.61
C THR A 292 -21.93 -3.56 13.96
N ALA A 293 -22.90 -2.68 13.66
CA ALA A 293 -24.17 -3.04 13.05
C ALA A 293 -24.70 -1.90 12.16
N ILE A 294 -25.37 -2.27 11.06
CA ILE A 294 -26.06 -1.34 10.16
C ILE A 294 -27.49 -1.79 9.92
N THR A 295 -28.45 -0.87 10.02
CA THR A 295 -29.84 -1.09 9.60
C THR A 295 -30.09 -0.33 8.30
N ILE A 296 -30.36 -1.08 7.22
CA ILE A 296 -30.67 -0.57 5.88
C ILE A 296 -32.19 -0.60 5.70
N PRO A 297 -32.86 0.55 5.45
CA PRO A 297 -34.33 0.61 5.36
C PRO A 297 -34.85 0.09 4.02
N ASP A 298 -36.12 -0.33 4.02
CA ASP A 298 -36.81 -0.95 2.87
C ASP A 298 -36.96 -0.07 1.62
N ASN A 299 -36.61 1.21 1.68
CA ASN A 299 -36.61 2.11 0.52
C ASN A 299 -35.29 2.10 -0.27
N VAL A 300 -34.21 1.53 0.26
CA VAL A 300 -32.93 1.44 -0.46
C VAL A 300 -33.07 0.51 -1.66
N THR A 301 -32.81 1.06 -2.85
CA THR A 301 -32.77 0.36 -4.13
C THR A 301 -31.34 0.06 -4.59
N SER A 302 -30.35 0.86 -4.18
CA SER A 302 -28.95 0.68 -4.60
C SER A 302 -27.93 0.81 -3.47
N ILE A 303 -26.88 -0.02 -3.55
CA ILE A 303 -25.68 0.02 -2.70
C ILE A 303 -24.47 0.23 -3.60
N GLY A 304 -23.77 1.35 -3.39
CA GLY A 304 -22.65 1.81 -4.20
C GLY A 304 -21.35 1.01 -4.08
N THR A 305 -20.42 1.35 -4.96
CA THR A 305 -19.09 0.75 -5.09
C THR A 305 -18.32 0.96 -3.80
N SER A 306 -17.75 -0.12 -3.24
CA SER A 306 -17.03 -0.08 -1.97
C SER A 306 -17.82 0.55 -0.80
N ALA A 307 -19.16 0.56 -0.86
CA ALA A 307 -20.01 1.31 0.09
C ALA A 307 -19.69 1.01 1.56
N PHE A 308 -19.50 -0.27 1.93
CA PHE A 308 -19.12 -0.70 3.28
C PHE A 308 -17.68 -1.26 3.34
N SER A 309 -16.86 -1.01 2.31
CA SER A 309 -15.52 -1.60 2.23
C SER A 309 -14.68 -1.27 3.47
N GLY A 310 -14.11 -2.27 4.12
CA GLY A 310 -13.30 -2.10 5.33
C GLY A 310 -14.08 -1.76 6.60
N CYS A 311 -15.40 -2.02 6.66
CA CYS A 311 -16.16 -2.01 7.93
C CYS A 311 -15.73 -3.19 8.82
N ALA A 312 -14.53 -3.09 9.40
CA ALA A 312 -13.82 -4.21 10.01
C ALA A 312 -14.54 -4.86 11.22
N SER A 313 -15.37 -4.10 11.94
CA SER A 313 -16.17 -4.60 13.08
C SER A 313 -17.62 -4.96 12.74
N LEU A 314 -18.08 -4.80 11.50
CA LEU A 314 -19.45 -5.12 11.10
C LEU A 314 -19.64 -6.64 11.11
N VAL A 315 -20.57 -7.16 11.93
CA VAL A 315 -20.74 -8.61 12.15
C VAL A 315 -21.76 -9.24 11.21
N GLU A 316 -22.87 -8.56 10.97
CA GLU A 316 -23.93 -8.99 10.04
C GLU A 316 -24.51 -7.80 9.29
N VAL A 317 -25.10 -8.07 8.13
CA VAL A 317 -25.91 -7.10 7.37
C VAL A 317 -27.14 -7.79 6.78
N SER A 318 -28.25 -7.05 6.68
CA SER A 318 -29.46 -7.49 5.98
C SER A 318 -29.73 -6.63 4.76
N ILE A 319 -29.95 -7.28 3.62
CA ILE A 319 -30.29 -6.64 2.34
C ILE A 319 -31.82 -6.59 2.22
N PRO A 320 -32.45 -5.38 2.25
CA PRO A 320 -33.90 -5.26 2.25
C PRO A 320 -34.53 -5.55 0.88
N ALA A 321 -35.86 -5.61 0.85
CA ALA A 321 -36.61 -6.15 -0.29
C ALA A 321 -36.49 -5.36 -1.60
N LYS A 322 -36.20 -4.05 -1.56
CA LYS A 322 -36.10 -3.21 -2.77
C LYS A 322 -34.70 -3.10 -3.38
N VAL A 323 -33.66 -3.62 -2.72
CA VAL A 323 -32.29 -3.55 -3.26
C VAL A 323 -32.19 -4.37 -4.54
N SER A 324 -32.03 -3.69 -5.67
CA SER A 324 -31.89 -4.28 -7.00
C SER A 324 -30.49 -4.14 -7.59
N SER A 325 -29.60 -3.37 -6.94
CA SER A 325 -28.22 -3.19 -7.34
C SER A 325 -27.29 -3.10 -6.13
N ILE A 326 -26.31 -4.00 -6.08
CA ILE A 326 -25.13 -3.96 -5.21
C ILE A 326 -23.93 -3.89 -6.17
N ARG A 327 -23.06 -2.90 -5.98
CA ARG A 327 -21.90 -2.64 -6.85
C ARG A 327 -20.63 -3.32 -6.36
N ASP A 328 -19.58 -3.25 -7.17
CA ASP A 328 -18.28 -3.88 -6.91
C ASP A 328 -17.73 -3.54 -5.51
N LYS A 329 -17.16 -4.55 -4.86
CA LYS A 329 -16.52 -4.45 -3.53
C LYS A 329 -17.41 -3.87 -2.42
N ALA A 330 -18.73 -3.85 -2.56
CA ALA A 330 -19.64 -3.21 -1.59
C ALA A 330 -19.40 -3.64 -0.14
N PHE A 331 -19.02 -4.89 0.13
CA PHE A 331 -18.70 -5.42 1.46
C PHE A 331 -17.26 -5.97 1.58
N HIS A 332 -16.36 -5.53 0.70
CA HIS A 332 -14.96 -5.96 0.69
C HIS A 332 -14.26 -5.69 2.03
N ALA A 333 -13.36 -6.57 2.47
CA ALA A 333 -12.56 -6.40 3.69
C ALA A 333 -13.34 -6.12 5.00
N CYS A 334 -14.63 -6.50 5.07
CA CYS A 334 -15.41 -6.49 6.32
C CYS A 334 -14.98 -7.69 7.20
N GLY A 335 -13.82 -7.58 7.85
CA GLY A 335 -13.12 -8.71 8.48
C GLY A 335 -13.83 -9.43 9.63
N SER A 336 -14.89 -8.84 10.20
CA SER A 336 -15.75 -9.50 11.22
C SER A 336 -17.10 -9.96 10.66
N LEU A 337 -17.37 -9.77 9.36
CA LEU A 337 -18.66 -10.09 8.76
C LEU A 337 -18.83 -11.60 8.66
N MET A 338 -19.75 -12.15 9.45
CA MET A 338 -20.08 -13.59 9.51
C MET A 338 -21.20 -13.98 8.55
N GLY A 339 -22.11 -13.03 8.26
CA GLY A 339 -23.32 -13.31 7.48
C GLY A 339 -23.91 -12.08 6.79
N ILE A 340 -24.36 -12.29 5.56
CA ILE A 340 -25.19 -11.40 4.76
C ILE A 340 -26.56 -12.10 4.62
N THR A 341 -27.61 -11.52 5.21
CA THR A 341 -28.98 -11.98 5.03
C THR A 341 -29.68 -11.17 3.94
N VAL A 342 -30.72 -11.74 3.31
CA VAL A 342 -31.50 -11.05 2.27
C VAL A 342 -32.98 -11.27 2.55
N ALA A 343 -33.78 -10.21 2.49
CA ALA A 343 -35.22 -10.28 2.63
C ALA A 343 -35.84 -11.25 1.60
N ALA A 344 -36.74 -12.14 2.03
CA ALA A 344 -37.30 -13.20 1.17
C ALA A 344 -37.94 -12.67 -0.13
N ALA A 345 -38.59 -11.50 -0.03
CA ALA A 345 -39.23 -10.79 -1.13
C ALA A 345 -38.27 -10.02 -2.06
N ASN A 346 -36.97 -9.96 -1.78
CA ASN A 346 -36.00 -9.31 -2.66
C ASN A 346 -35.98 -10.01 -4.04
N PRO A 347 -36.13 -9.29 -5.16
CA PRO A 347 -36.22 -9.90 -6.49
C PRO A 347 -34.85 -10.19 -7.14
N ALA A 348 -33.78 -9.52 -6.70
CA ALA A 348 -32.47 -9.53 -7.36
C ALA A 348 -31.43 -10.42 -6.65
N TYR A 349 -31.56 -10.63 -5.34
CA TYR A 349 -30.59 -11.32 -4.50
C TYR A 349 -31.22 -12.41 -3.62
N CYS A 350 -30.40 -13.33 -3.14
CA CYS A 350 -30.73 -14.25 -2.05
C CYS A 350 -29.52 -14.55 -1.18
N SER A 351 -29.76 -15.11 0.01
CA SER A 351 -28.70 -15.62 0.89
C SER A 351 -28.81 -17.13 1.03
N VAL A 352 -27.67 -17.81 1.06
CA VAL A 352 -27.55 -19.24 1.40
C VAL A 352 -26.44 -19.34 2.45
N GLU A 353 -26.77 -19.84 3.65
CA GLU A 353 -25.81 -19.98 4.77
C GLU A 353 -25.07 -18.67 5.16
N GLY A 354 -25.71 -17.52 4.93
CA GLY A 354 -25.14 -16.19 5.16
C GLY A 354 -24.27 -15.67 4.03
N ILE A 355 -24.17 -16.36 2.89
CA ILE A 355 -23.40 -15.95 1.72
C ILE A 355 -24.35 -15.34 0.67
N LEU A 356 -23.93 -14.25 0.04
CA LEU A 356 -24.74 -13.47 -0.88
C LEU A 356 -24.64 -13.99 -2.31
N PHE A 357 -25.79 -14.23 -2.94
CA PHE A 357 -25.94 -14.63 -4.34
C PHE A 357 -26.93 -13.72 -5.05
N ILE A 358 -26.88 -13.69 -6.38
CA ILE A 358 -28.03 -13.24 -7.20
C ILE A 358 -29.22 -14.20 -7.02
N LYS A 359 -30.44 -13.76 -7.32
CA LYS A 359 -31.68 -14.50 -7.02
C LYS A 359 -31.74 -15.90 -7.63
N SER A 360 -31.18 -16.07 -8.84
CA SER A 360 -31.06 -17.35 -9.55
C SER A 360 -30.04 -18.32 -8.94
N LYS A 361 -29.21 -17.87 -8.00
CA LYS A 361 -28.03 -18.57 -7.46
C LYS A 361 -26.94 -18.89 -8.48
N THR A 362 -27.04 -18.39 -9.71
CA THR A 362 -26.03 -18.65 -10.77
C THR A 362 -24.76 -17.81 -10.62
N ALA A 363 -24.72 -16.84 -9.70
CA ALA A 363 -23.50 -16.11 -9.34
C ALA A 363 -23.38 -15.88 -7.82
N LEU A 364 -22.18 -16.10 -7.29
CA LEU A 364 -21.79 -15.79 -5.92
C LEU A 364 -21.23 -14.36 -5.89
N VAL A 365 -21.94 -13.47 -5.20
CA VAL A 365 -21.68 -12.02 -5.16
C VAL A 365 -20.67 -11.67 -4.07
N GLN A 366 -20.89 -12.18 -2.85
CA GLN A 366 -20.02 -11.90 -1.71
C GLN A 366 -20.06 -13.04 -0.68
N TYR A 367 -18.89 -13.59 -0.40
CA TYR A 367 -18.61 -14.38 0.80
C TYR A 367 -18.30 -13.42 1.97
N PRO A 368 -18.87 -13.62 3.17
CA PRO A 368 -18.57 -12.80 4.35
C PRO A 368 -17.12 -13.00 4.79
N ALA A 369 -16.29 -11.95 4.71
CA ALA A 369 -14.84 -12.06 4.89
C ALA A 369 -14.37 -12.51 6.30
N GLY A 370 -15.25 -12.41 7.31
CA GLY A 370 -14.99 -12.95 8.64
C GLY A 370 -15.37 -14.43 8.82
N LYS A 371 -16.22 -15.00 7.95
CA LYS A 371 -16.69 -16.38 8.04
C LYS A 371 -15.50 -17.35 7.84
N PRO A 372 -15.17 -18.20 8.84
CA PRO A 372 -13.98 -19.04 8.78
C PRO A 372 -14.27 -20.45 8.22
N GLY A 373 -13.19 -21.21 7.99
CA GLY A 373 -13.26 -22.64 7.69
C GLY A 373 -13.30 -22.93 6.19
N SER A 374 -13.98 -24.02 5.81
CA SER A 374 -14.05 -24.49 4.42
C SER A 374 -15.41 -24.20 3.81
N TYR A 375 -15.45 -23.95 2.49
CA TYR A 375 -16.70 -23.71 1.77
C TYR A 375 -16.77 -24.45 0.44
N SER A 376 -17.83 -25.24 0.25
CA SER A 376 -18.14 -25.85 -1.04
C SER A 376 -19.20 -25.02 -1.75
N ILE A 377 -18.85 -24.43 -2.89
CA ILE A 377 -19.78 -23.63 -3.67
C ILE A 377 -20.87 -24.55 -4.26
N PRO A 378 -22.17 -24.24 -4.11
CA PRO A 378 -23.25 -25.08 -4.60
C PRO A 378 -23.22 -25.31 -6.12
N GLU A 379 -23.67 -26.49 -6.54
CA GLU A 379 -23.87 -26.81 -7.96
C GLU A 379 -24.93 -25.89 -8.60
N GLY A 380 -24.71 -25.51 -9.86
CA GLY A 380 -25.50 -24.49 -10.55
C GLY A 380 -24.97 -23.05 -10.40
N VAL A 381 -23.94 -22.81 -9.58
CA VAL A 381 -23.20 -21.53 -9.57
C VAL A 381 -22.27 -21.51 -10.78
N ILE A 382 -22.44 -20.52 -11.66
CA ILE A 382 -21.70 -20.37 -12.92
C ILE A 382 -20.55 -19.38 -12.76
N VAL A 383 -20.72 -18.34 -11.93
CA VAL A 383 -19.74 -17.26 -11.75
C VAL A 383 -19.45 -16.95 -10.28
N ILE A 384 -18.17 -16.79 -9.94
CA ILE A 384 -17.72 -16.07 -8.74
C ILE A 384 -17.44 -14.63 -9.15
N GLU A 385 -18.13 -13.65 -8.56
CA GLU A 385 -17.94 -12.24 -8.90
C GLU A 385 -16.57 -11.71 -8.47
N ALA A 386 -16.19 -10.53 -8.98
CA ALA A 386 -14.91 -9.89 -8.66
C ALA A 386 -14.82 -9.65 -7.14
N SER A 387 -13.65 -9.96 -6.56
CA SER A 387 -13.40 -9.83 -5.12
C SER A 387 -14.40 -10.55 -4.18
N ALA A 388 -15.19 -11.53 -4.66
CA ALA A 388 -16.25 -12.14 -3.86
C ALA A 388 -15.77 -12.87 -2.60
N PHE A 389 -14.55 -13.44 -2.59
CA PHE A 389 -13.91 -13.98 -1.38
C PHE A 389 -12.75 -13.08 -0.89
N ALA A 390 -12.49 -11.93 -1.50
CA ALA A 390 -11.32 -11.12 -1.17
C ALA A 390 -11.30 -10.67 0.30
N SER A 391 -10.10 -10.71 0.89
CA SER A 391 -9.83 -10.50 2.31
C SER A 391 -10.48 -11.51 3.27
N SER A 392 -10.92 -12.70 2.80
CA SER A 392 -11.46 -13.76 3.67
C SER A 392 -10.35 -14.47 4.46
N ARG A 393 -9.85 -13.80 5.51
CA ARG A 393 -8.67 -14.25 6.27
C ARG A 393 -8.90 -15.50 7.11
N GLY A 394 -10.16 -15.88 7.37
CA GLY A 394 -10.50 -17.13 8.07
C GLY A 394 -10.76 -18.33 7.15
N LEU A 395 -10.83 -18.12 5.83
CA LEU A 395 -11.15 -19.14 4.85
C LEU A 395 -9.94 -20.06 4.63
N VAL A 396 -10.14 -21.37 4.76
CA VAL A 396 -9.08 -22.41 4.74
C VAL A 396 -9.08 -23.20 3.44
N SER A 397 -10.25 -23.55 2.92
CA SER A 397 -10.37 -24.18 1.60
C SER A 397 -11.68 -23.86 0.87
N VAL A 398 -11.65 -23.94 -0.45
CA VAL A 398 -12.82 -23.74 -1.33
C VAL A 398 -12.95 -24.91 -2.30
N THR A 399 -14.17 -25.45 -2.42
CA THR A 399 -14.52 -26.45 -3.45
C THR A 399 -15.34 -25.78 -4.55
N LEU A 400 -14.91 -25.95 -5.80
CA LEU A 400 -15.55 -25.39 -6.99
C LEU A 400 -16.37 -26.47 -7.75
N PRO A 401 -17.65 -26.20 -8.10
CA PRO A 401 -18.58 -27.17 -8.71
C PRO A 401 -18.27 -27.48 -10.17
N GLU A 402 -19.03 -28.40 -10.77
CA GLU A 402 -18.93 -28.68 -12.21
C GLU A 402 -19.33 -27.45 -13.04
N SER A 403 -20.39 -26.75 -12.61
CA SER A 403 -20.96 -25.60 -13.31
C SER A 403 -20.11 -24.33 -13.34
N ILE A 404 -19.00 -24.22 -12.60
CA ILE A 404 -18.25 -22.94 -12.57
C ILE A 404 -17.53 -22.69 -13.89
N GLU A 405 -17.81 -21.55 -14.51
CA GLU A 405 -17.24 -21.13 -15.80
C GLU A 405 -16.47 -19.80 -15.70
N GLY A 406 -16.79 -18.97 -14.70
CA GLY A 406 -16.15 -17.67 -14.50
C GLY A 406 -15.69 -17.45 -13.06
N ILE A 407 -14.46 -16.97 -12.90
CA ILE A 407 -13.89 -16.50 -11.62
C ILE A 407 -13.36 -15.09 -11.85
N GLY A 408 -14.02 -14.11 -11.24
CA GLY A 408 -13.71 -12.69 -11.38
C GLY A 408 -12.28 -12.33 -11.00
N SER A 409 -11.86 -11.12 -11.41
CA SER A 409 -10.57 -10.58 -10.97
C SER A 409 -10.55 -10.46 -9.45
N HIS A 410 -9.37 -10.67 -8.86
CA HIS A 410 -9.15 -10.52 -7.42
C HIS A 410 -10.05 -11.39 -6.51
N ALA A 411 -10.68 -12.45 -7.03
CA ALA A 411 -11.73 -13.19 -6.31
C ALA A 411 -11.26 -13.78 -4.97
N PHE A 412 -9.99 -14.18 -4.85
CA PHE A 412 -9.38 -14.80 -3.66
C PHE A 412 -8.26 -13.95 -3.04
N ASP A 413 -8.17 -12.66 -3.37
CA ASP A 413 -7.13 -11.75 -2.85
C ASP A 413 -7.05 -11.76 -1.34
N SER A 414 -5.84 -11.66 -0.78
CA SER A 414 -5.61 -11.57 0.67
C SER A 414 -6.28 -12.67 1.51
N CYS A 415 -6.62 -13.81 0.91
CA CYS A 415 -7.10 -15.01 1.61
C CYS A 415 -5.92 -15.75 2.27
N ARG A 416 -5.29 -15.10 3.25
CA ARG A 416 -4.02 -15.53 3.88
C ARG A 416 -4.06 -16.82 4.70
N SER A 417 -5.22 -17.47 4.82
CA SER A 417 -5.35 -18.82 5.39
C SER A 417 -5.85 -19.86 4.39
N LEU A 418 -6.14 -19.46 3.14
CA LEU A 418 -6.57 -20.37 2.09
C LEU A 418 -5.37 -21.23 1.70
N THR A 419 -5.48 -22.54 1.86
CA THR A 419 -4.41 -23.52 1.59
C THR A 419 -4.75 -24.45 0.43
N ASP A 420 -6.04 -24.58 0.11
CA ASP A 420 -6.55 -25.50 -0.89
C ASP A 420 -7.75 -24.92 -1.66
N ILE A 421 -7.64 -24.87 -2.98
CA ILE A 421 -8.74 -24.69 -3.92
C ILE A 421 -8.87 -26.01 -4.68
N THR A 422 -9.97 -26.73 -4.45
CA THR A 422 -10.29 -27.99 -5.13
C THR A 422 -11.34 -27.73 -6.21
N VAL A 423 -11.13 -28.26 -7.42
CA VAL A 423 -12.06 -28.17 -8.55
C VAL A 423 -12.71 -29.52 -8.83
N HIS A 424 -14.02 -29.54 -9.08
CA HIS A 424 -14.73 -30.75 -9.48
C HIS A 424 -14.10 -31.36 -10.76
N PRO A 425 -13.80 -32.67 -10.82
CA PRO A 425 -13.03 -33.26 -11.93
C PRO A 425 -13.63 -33.02 -13.33
N ALA A 426 -14.96 -33.00 -13.42
CA ALA A 426 -15.69 -32.79 -14.67
C ALA A 426 -15.81 -31.32 -15.09
N ASN A 427 -15.38 -30.35 -14.27
CA ASN A 427 -15.40 -28.93 -14.64
C ASN A 427 -14.61 -28.71 -15.95
N ARG A 428 -15.19 -27.99 -16.92
CA ARG A 428 -14.60 -27.84 -18.25
C ARG A 428 -13.53 -26.75 -18.38
N VAL A 429 -13.55 -25.75 -17.50
CA VAL A 429 -12.73 -24.52 -17.60
C VAL A 429 -11.52 -24.56 -16.67
N TYR A 430 -11.68 -25.16 -15.50
CA TYR A 430 -10.70 -25.11 -14.41
C TYR A 430 -10.20 -26.50 -14.02
N SER A 431 -9.04 -26.55 -13.40
CA SER A 431 -8.51 -27.72 -12.72
C SER A 431 -7.76 -27.30 -11.45
N SER A 432 -7.52 -28.26 -10.55
CA SER A 432 -6.73 -28.03 -9.34
C SER A 432 -5.67 -29.10 -9.16
N ALA A 433 -4.45 -28.71 -8.79
CA ALA A 433 -3.36 -29.64 -8.48
C ALA A 433 -2.66 -29.24 -7.18
N GLY A 434 -2.69 -30.12 -6.18
CA GLY A 434 -2.16 -29.84 -4.84
C GLY A 434 -2.80 -28.62 -4.17
N GLY A 435 -4.08 -28.35 -4.46
CA GLY A 435 -4.83 -27.20 -3.95
C GLY A 435 -4.58 -25.87 -4.67
N VAL A 436 -3.77 -25.84 -5.73
CA VAL A 436 -3.55 -24.65 -6.57
C VAL A 436 -4.52 -24.67 -7.76
N LEU A 437 -5.05 -23.50 -8.15
CA LEU A 437 -6.04 -23.34 -9.21
C LEU A 437 -5.39 -23.04 -10.57
N PHE A 438 -5.82 -23.75 -11.60
CA PHE A 438 -5.36 -23.62 -12.98
C PHE A 438 -6.54 -23.48 -13.95
N TYR A 439 -6.31 -22.82 -15.09
CA TYR A 439 -7.16 -23.01 -16.28
C TYR A 439 -6.78 -24.30 -17.00
N LYS A 440 -7.80 -24.97 -17.56
CA LYS A 440 -7.64 -25.98 -18.61
C LYS A 440 -7.48 -25.25 -19.95
N ASP A 441 -6.40 -25.55 -20.65
CA ASP A 441 -6.07 -25.02 -21.98
C ASP A 441 -5.44 -26.18 -22.78
N GLU A 442 -5.81 -26.30 -24.06
CA GLU A 442 -5.31 -27.31 -24.99
C GLU A 442 -3.79 -27.16 -25.22
N GLY A 443 -3.26 -25.94 -25.07
CA GLY A 443 -1.82 -25.65 -25.10
C GLY A 443 -1.03 -26.03 -23.84
N GLY A 444 -1.70 -26.44 -22.76
CA GLY A 444 -1.10 -26.72 -21.44
C GLY A 444 -1.62 -25.80 -20.34
N ALA A 445 -1.61 -26.28 -19.09
CA ALA A 445 -2.32 -25.61 -17.99
C ALA A 445 -1.73 -24.23 -17.63
N GLN A 446 -2.57 -23.29 -17.23
CA GLN A 446 -2.14 -21.93 -16.83
C GLN A 446 -2.45 -21.70 -15.35
N LEU A 447 -1.46 -21.30 -14.54
CA LEU A 447 -1.65 -21.08 -13.09
C LEU A 447 -2.40 -19.77 -12.87
N ARG A 448 -3.61 -19.87 -12.29
CA ARG A 448 -4.57 -18.76 -12.14
C ARG A 448 -4.68 -18.21 -10.72
N CYS A 449 -4.52 -19.06 -9.70
CA CYS A 449 -4.51 -18.61 -8.31
C CYS A 449 -3.77 -19.61 -7.41
N PHE A 450 -2.76 -19.10 -6.72
CA PHE A 450 -2.08 -19.77 -5.63
C PHE A 450 -2.75 -19.42 -4.29
N PRO A 451 -3.04 -20.39 -3.42
CA PRO A 451 -3.65 -20.11 -2.11
C PRO A 451 -2.68 -19.37 -1.18
N GLY A 452 -3.05 -18.15 -0.74
CA GLY A 452 -2.16 -17.27 0.04
C GLY A 452 -1.73 -17.78 1.42
N GLY A 453 -2.45 -18.76 1.98
CA GLY A 453 -2.07 -19.47 3.21
C GLY A 453 -1.13 -20.66 2.97
N LYS A 454 -0.83 -21.03 1.72
CA LYS A 454 0.07 -22.15 1.41
C LYS A 454 1.52 -21.72 1.62
N ALA A 455 2.23 -22.46 2.47
CA ALA A 455 3.53 -22.06 2.99
C ALA A 455 4.70 -22.89 2.43
N GLY A 456 5.90 -22.32 2.46
CA GLY A 456 7.15 -23.00 2.12
C GLY A 456 7.44 -23.03 0.62
N HIS A 457 8.17 -24.07 0.18
CA HIS A 457 8.55 -24.23 -1.22
C HIS A 457 7.50 -25.03 -2.01
N TYR A 458 7.09 -24.53 -3.18
CA TYR A 458 6.13 -25.22 -4.06
C TYR A 458 6.72 -25.49 -5.44
N ARG A 459 6.59 -26.74 -5.92
CA ARG A 459 6.95 -27.12 -7.28
C ARG A 459 5.70 -27.12 -8.16
N ILE A 460 5.71 -26.27 -9.18
CA ILE A 460 4.62 -26.13 -10.14
C ILE A 460 4.58 -27.41 -11.02
N PRO A 461 3.40 -27.96 -11.33
CA PRO A 461 3.28 -29.17 -12.14
C PRO A 461 3.91 -29.03 -13.53
N GLN A 462 4.42 -30.15 -14.07
CA GLN A 462 4.88 -30.22 -15.46
C GLN A 462 3.71 -30.03 -16.43
N GLY A 463 3.97 -29.41 -17.59
CA GLY A 463 2.93 -29.07 -18.56
C GLY A 463 2.17 -27.77 -18.24
N VAL A 464 2.57 -27.04 -17.18
CA VAL A 464 2.14 -25.66 -16.96
C VAL A 464 2.93 -24.73 -17.90
N THR A 465 2.24 -23.87 -18.63
CA THR A 465 2.80 -23.02 -19.70
C THR A 465 2.78 -21.53 -19.41
N ALA A 466 1.94 -21.07 -18.47
CA ALA A 466 1.89 -19.67 -18.05
C ALA A 466 1.61 -19.51 -16.56
N ILE A 467 2.20 -18.47 -15.95
CA ILE A 467 1.78 -17.88 -14.68
C ILE A 467 1.02 -16.59 -14.99
N LEU A 468 -0.25 -16.51 -14.59
CA LEU A 468 -1.10 -15.37 -14.92
C LEU A 468 -0.91 -14.19 -13.98
N GLN A 469 -1.50 -13.05 -14.37
CA GLN A 469 -1.50 -11.83 -13.59
C GLN A 469 -2.14 -12.08 -12.21
N ASP A 470 -1.55 -11.48 -11.18
CA ASP A 470 -1.95 -11.62 -9.78
C ASP A 470 -1.98 -13.06 -9.24
N ALA A 471 -1.38 -14.04 -9.93
CA ALA A 471 -1.56 -15.46 -9.60
C ALA A 471 -1.03 -15.85 -8.21
N PHE A 472 -0.03 -15.15 -7.67
CA PHE A 472 0.45 -15.28 -6.28
C PHE A 472 0.25 -13.98 -5.46
N LEU A 473 -0.70 -13.11 -5.84
CA LEU A 473 -0.92 -11.83 -5.15
C LEU A 473 -1.22 -12.02 -3.65
N ASP A 474 -0.47 -11.32 -2.79
CA ASP A 474 -0.54 -11.41 -1.32
C ASP A 474 -0.43 -12.85 -0.79
N CYS A 475 0.57 -13.59 -1.28
CA CYS A 475 1.03 -14.87 -0.75
C CYS A 475 2.25 -14.69 0.17
N PRO A 476 2.09 -14.27 1.44
CA PRO A 476 3.21 -13.94 2.33
C PRO A 476 3.98 -15.16 2.85
N HIS A 477 3.50 -16.39 2.61
CA HIS A 477 4.05 -17.60 3.22
C HIS A 477 4.84 -18.51 2.26
N VAL A 478 4.79 -18.26 0.95
CA VAL A 478 5.62 -18.96 -0.03
C VAL A 478 7.07 -18.48 0.08
N THR A 479 8.01 -19.42 0.23
CA THR A 479 9.44 -19.10 0.39
C THR A 479 10.25 -19.35 -0.87
N GLY A 480 9.80 -20.26 -1.72
CA GLY A 480 10.43 -20.51 -3.02
C GLY A 480 9.52 -21.27 -3.99
N LEU A 481 9.85 -21.19 -5.27
CA LEU A 481 9.10 -21.82 -6.35
C LEU A 481 10.03 -22.58 -7.28
N THR A 482 9.61 -23.76 -7.72
CA THR A 482 10.22 -24.45 -8.87
C THR A 482 9.25 -24.44 -10.05
N PHE A 483 9.70 -23.91 -11.18
CA PHE A 483 8.97 -23.78 -12.43
C PHE A 483 9.38 -24.89 -13.42
N PRO A 484 8.42 -25.52 -14.11
CA PRO A 484 8.70 -26.60 -15.06
C PRO A 484 9.39 -26.08 -16.32
N SER A 485 10.04 -26.98 -17.06
CA SER A 485 10.65 -26.65 -18.36
C SER A 485 9.64 -26.28 -19.46
N SER A 486 8.35 -26.53 -19.24
CA SER A 486 7.25 -26.14 -20.12
C SER A 486 6.78 -24.69 -19.96
N LEU A 487 7.31 -23.94 -18.99
CA LEU A 487 6.85 -22.58 -18.71
C LEU A 487 7.31 -21.60 -19.78
N GLY A 488 6.37 -21.05 -20.55
CA GLY A 488 6.66 -20.07 -21.59
C GLY A 488 6.48 -18.60 -21.17
N SER A 489 5.64 -18.28 -20.18
CA SER A 489 5.43 -16.88 -19.77
C SER A 489 5.05 -16.66 -18.31
N ILE A 490 5.42 -15.48 -17.79
CA ILE A 490 4.99 -14.94 -16.48
C ILE A 490 4.42 -13.54 -16.73
N ARG A 491 3.23 -13.25 -16.22
CA ARG A 491 2.52 -11.98 -16.42
C ARG A 491 2.71 -10.98 -15.27
N ASP A 492 2.35 -9.73 -15.55
CA ASP A 492 2.40 -8.57 -14.66
C ASP A 492 1.93 -8.87 -13.23
N ASP A 493 2.67 -8.34 -12.24
CA ASP A 493 2.44 -8.49 -10.79
C ASP A 493 2.13 -9.93 -10.29
N ALA A 494 2.52 -10.97 -11.04
CA ALA A 494 2.28 -12.38 -10.67
C ALA A 494 2.77 -12.74 -9.26
N PHE A 495 3.81 -12.08 -8.72
CA PHE A 495 4.33 -12.27 -7.37
C PHE A 495 4.13 -11.05 -6.45
N GLY A 496 3.13 -10.21 -6.73
CA GLY A 496 2.81 -9.03 -5.94
C GLY A 496 2.63 -9.34 -4.46
N MET A 497 3.30 -8.56 -3.59
CA MET A 497 3.25 -8.72 -2.12
C MET A 497 3.74 -10.07 -1.55
N CYS A 498 4.47 -10.89 -2.32
CA CYS A 498 5.10 -12.13 -1.85
C CYS A 498 6.33 -11.88 -0.93
N ALA A 499 6.10 -11.35 0.26
CA ALA A 499 7.14 -10.81 1.15
C ALA A 499 8.20 -11.82 1.67
N SER A 500 7.96 -13.14 1.56
CA SER A 500 8.92 -14.18 1.96
C SER A 500 9.54 -14.95 0.80
N LEU A 501 9.22 -14.60 -0.46
CA LEU A 501 9.70 -15.30 -1.65
C LEU A 501 11.18 -14.96 -1.90
N GLY A 502 12.05 -15.93 -1.60
CA GLY A 502 13.52 -15.78 -1.65
C GLY A 502 14.21 -16.52 -2.79
N SER A 503 13.59 -17.57 -3.36
CA SER A 503 14.24 -18.40 -4.38
C SER A 503 13.28 -18.83 -5.50
N LEU A 504 13.73 -18.71 -6.75
CA LEU A 504 12.97 -19.08 -7.95
C LEU A 504 13.84 -20.04 -8.79
N TYR A 505 13.45 -21.30 -8.92
CA TYR A 505 14.18 -22.34 -9.64
C TYR A 505 13.51 -22.66 -10.97
N PHE A 506 14.24 -22.59 -12.08
CA PHE A 506 13.72 -22.83 -13.43
C PHE A 506 14.38 -24.05 -14.07
N GLU A 507 13.55 -24.98 -14.53
CA GLU A 507 13.96 -26.24 -15.16
C GLU A 507 14.11 -26.14 -16.70
N GLY A 508 13.85 -24.96 -17.28
CA GLY A 508 13.92 -24.70 -18.72
C GLY A 508 14.48 -23.31 -19.06
N ASP A 509 14.32 -22.92 -20.32
CA ASP A 509 14.72 -21.60 -20.84
C ASP A 509 13.99 -20.47 -20.11
N ALA A 510 14.56 -19.26 -20.15
CA ALA A 510 13.95 -18.10 -19.49
C ALA A 510 12.57 -17.79 -20.11
N PRO A 511 11.48 -17.77 -19.31
CA PRO A 511 10.14 -17.45 -19.81
C PRO A 511 10.01 -15.98 -20.22
N ASP A 512 9.08 -15.68 -21.11
CA ASP A 512 8.70 -14.31 -21.46
C ASP A 512 8.10 -13.58 -20.24
N LEU A 513 8.55 -12.36 -19.98
CA LEU A 513 7.97 -11.43 -19.02
C LEU A 513 6.95 -10.50 -19.69
N GLY A 514 6.12 -9.84 -18.88
CA GLY A 514 5.16 -8.83 -19.32
C GLY A 514 5.74 -7.42 -19.29
N ASP A 515 4.89 -6.43 -18.98
CA ASP A 515 5.22 -5.00 -19.09
C ASP A 515 5.94 -4.42 -17.84
N SER A 516 6.65 -5.27 -17.08
CA SER A 516 7.73 -4.97 -16.11
C SER A 516 7.41 -4.78 -14.61
N SER A 517 6.38 -5.45 -14.09
CA SER A 517 6.05 -5.46 -12.64
C SER A 517 6.05 -6.83 -11.94
N GLU A 518 6.33 -7.92 -12.65
CA GLU A 518 6.13 -9.32 -12.22
C GLU A 518 6.78 -9.66 -10.87
N PHE A 519 7.99 -9.12 -10.67
CA PHE A 519 8.79 -9.26 -9.46
C PHE A 519 8.85 -7.97 -8.63
N SER A 520 7.85 -7.11 -8.70
CA SER A 520 7.80 -5.88 -7.90
C SER A 520 7.89 -6.22 -6.40
N ASN A 521 8.73 -5.50 -5.66
CA ASN A 521 8.85 -5.58 -4.19
C ASN A 521 9.30 -6.92 -3.54
N ILE A 522 9.58 -7.99 -4.28
CA ILE A 522 10.25 -9.19 -3.72
C ILE A 522 11.78 -9.00 -3.65
N THR A 523 12.52 -9.97 -3.09
CA THR A 523 14.00 -9.98 -3.08
C THR A 523 14.61 -11.29 -3.61
N ALA A 524 13.81 -12.09 -4.33
CA ALA A 524 14.22 -13.43 -4.72
C ALA A 524 15.45 -13.48 -5.65
N THR A 525 16.26 -14.51 -5.48
CA THR A 525 17.29 -14.94 -6.43
C THR A 525 16.69 -15.94 -7.43
N VAL A 526 17.05 -15.78 -8.70
CA VAL A 526 16.65 -16.67 -9.80
C VAL A 526 17.76 -17.68 -10.06
N TYR A 527 17.39 -18.95 -10.17
CA TYR A 527 18.27 -20.09 -10.36
C TYR A 527 17.81 -20.88 -11.60
N TYR A 528 18.69 -21.19 -12.55
CA TYR A 528 18.34 -21.87 -13.81
C TYR A 528 19.26 -23.05 -14.14
N MET A 529 18.72 -24.11 -14.75
CA MET A 529 19.49 -25.33 -15.03
C MET A 529 20.63 -25.14 -16.07
N PRO A 530 21.70 -25.95 -16.02
CA PRO A 530 22.71 -25.99 -17.08
C PRO A 530 22.13 -26.38 -18.44
N GLY A 531 22.49 -25.62 -19.48
CA GLY A 531 22.09 -25.88 -20.87
C GLY A 531 20.82 -25.15 -21.32
N THR A 532 20.11 -24.45 -20.41
CA THR A 532 18.95 -23.61 -20.76
C THR A 532 19.38 -22.26 -21.32
N MET A 533 18.59 -21.71 -22.24
CA MET A 533 18.86 -20.48 -23.00
C MET A 533 18.13 -19.25 -22.43
N ASN A 534 18.46 -18.08 -22.99
CA ASN A 534 17.83 -16.77 -22.70
C ASN A 534 18.05 -16.20 -21.28
N TRP A 535 19.06 -16.68 -20.55
CA TRP A 535 19.41 -16.17 -19.22
C TRP A 535 20.54 -15.13 -19.27
N ASP A 536 20.26 -13.91 -18.83
CA ASP A 536 21.24 -12.85 -18.54
C ASP A 536 21.73 -12.90 -17.08
N GLU A 537 22.64 -11.99 -16.69
CA GLU A 537 23.05 -11.81 -15.27
C GLU A 537 21.88 -11.45 -14.33
N THR A 538 20.80 -10.89 -14.90
CA THR A 538 19.55 -10.59 -14.20
C THR A 538 18.34 -11.00 -15.02
N TYR A 539 17.32 -11.54 -14.36
CA TYR A 539 16.01 -11.83 -14.95
C TYR A 539 14.95 -11.01 -14.20
N GLY A 540 14.15 -10.20 -14.90
CA GLY A 540 13.14 -9.34 -14.26
C GLY A 540 13.68 -8.40 -13.18
N ARG A 541 14.89 -7.87 -13.38
CA ARG A 541 15.68 -7.07 -12.41
C ARG A 541 16.09 -7.83 -11.13
N ARG A 542 16.04 -9.16 -11.13
CA ARG A 542 16.51 -10.04 -10.04
C ARG A 542 17.82 -10.72 -10.42
N PRO A 543 18.75 -10.99 -9.46
CA PRO A 543 19.97 -11.72 -9.77
C PRO A 543 19.65 -13.11 -10.32
N ALA A 544 20.18 -13.45 -11.49
CA ALA A 544 20.07 -14.78 -12.07
C ALA A 544 21.39 -15.53 -11.90
N ARG A 545 21.30 -16.82 -11.55
CA ARG A 545 22.45 -17.67 -11.19
C ARG A 545 22.26 -19.06 -11.77
N LEU A 546 23.35 -19.65 -12.27
CA LEU A 546 23.33 -21.03 -12.72
C LEU A 546 23.08 -21.98 -11.53
N TRP A 547 21.99 -22.74 -11.57
CA TRP A 547 21.64 -23.79 -10.61
C TRP A 547 22.52 -25.03 -10.83
N ASN A 548 23.78 -24.92 -10.46
CA ASN A 548 24.77 -25.97 -10.65
C ASN A 548 25.58 -26.23 -9.37
N PRO A 549 24.97 -26.82 -8.32
CA PRO A 549 25.71 -27.33 -7.19
C PRO A 549 26.65 -28.45 -7.65
N GLN A 550 27.94 -28.27 -7.40
CA GLN A 550 29.01 -29.15 -7.85
C GLN A 550 29.68 -29.84 -6.67
N VAL A 551 29.82 -31.17 -6.77
CA VAL A 551 30.66 -31.95 -5.86
C VAL A 551 32.13 -31.66 -6.18
N ARG A 552 32.91 -31.27 -5.17
CA ARG A 552 34.34 -30.97 -5.31
C ARG A 552 35.15 -32.27 -5.32
N THR A 553 35.13 -32.96 -6.44
CA THR A 553 35.83 -34.25 -6.64
C THR A 553 37.36 -34.17 -6.48
N ALA A 554 37.94 -32.97 -6.63
CA ALA A 554 39.36 -32.69 -6.41
C ALA A 554 39.72 -32.32 -4.96
N ASP A 555 38.74 -32.23 -4.06
CA ASP A 555 38.95 -31.89 -2.65
C ASP A 555 39.51 -33.08 -1.86
N ALA A 556 40.41 -32.83 -0.91
CA ALA A 556 40.97 -33.88 -0.04
C ALA A 556 39.90 -34.61 0.79
N SER A 557 38.74 -34.00 1.00
CA SER A 557 37.55 -34.61 1.62
C SER A 557 36.83 -35.62 0.73
N PHE A 558 37.01 -35.60 -0.60
CA PHE A 558 36.27 -36.46 -1.53
C PHE A 558 36.70 -37.94 -1.45
N GLY A 559 35.73 -38.85 -1.49
CA GLY A 559 35.94 -40.30 -1.60
C GLY A 559 35.82 -41.06 -0.27
N MET A 560 36.21 -42.34 -0.28
CA MET A 560 36.26 -43.17 0.93
C MET A 560 37.38 -42.68 1.88
N LYS A 561 37.04 -42.59 3.17
CA LYS A 561 37.91 -42.20 4.29
C LYS A 561 37.81 -43.23 5.41
N THR A 562 38.71 -43.11 6.37
CA THR A 562 38.71 -43.88 7.62
C THR A 562 38.83 -42.91 8.78
N ASP A 563 38.02 -43.07 9.84
CA ASP A 563 38.13 -42.26 11.05
C ASP A 563 39.25 -42.75 11.99
N GLY A 564 39.43 -42.07 13.12
CA GLY A 564 40.43 -42.42 14.14
C GLY A 564 40.18 -43.76 14.85
N GLU A 565 39.01 -44.38 14.64
CA GLU A 565 38.62 -45.66 15.23
C GLU A 565 38.70 -46.81 14.20
N GLY A 566 39.12 -46.52 12.96
CA GLY A 566 39.29 -47.51 11.89
C GLY A 566 38.04 -47.77 11.06
N LYS A 567 36.94 -47.04 11.28
CA LYS A 567 35.68 -47.21 10.56
C LYS A 567 35.70 -46.42 9.25
N ARG A 568 35.24 -47.06 8.17
CA ARG A 568 35.18 -46.46 6.82
C ARG A 568 33.90 -45.66 6.59
N PHE A 569 34.03 -44.51 5.95
CA PHE A 569 32.92 -43.64 5.56
C PHE A 569 33.18 -43.00 4.18
N PHE A 570 32.15 -42.59 3.45
CA PHE A 570 32.31 -41.80 2.22
C PHE A 570 32.03 -40.34 2.53
N ALA A 571 32.85 -39.42 2.02
CA ALA A 571 32.65 -37.99 2.26
C ALA A 571 32.94 -37.17 0.99
N PHE A 572 32.39 -35.95 0.96
CA PHE A 572 32.66 -34.96 -0.08
C PHE A 572 32.17 -33.57 0.31
N ASN A 573 32.80 -32.54 -0.25
CA ASN A 573 32.31 -31.17 -0.23
C ASN A 573 31.43 -30.90 -1.45
N ILE A 574 30.29 -30.24 -1.25
CA ILE A 574 29.44 -29.65 -2.27
C ILE A 574 29.60 -28.14 -2.19
N THR A 575 29.68 -27.46 -3.33
CA THR A 575 29.56 -26.01 -3.39
C THR A 575 28.65 -25.61 -4.54
N GLY A 576 27.94 -24.51 -4.42
CA GLY A 576 27.09 -23.98 -5.47
C GLY A 576 26.68 -22.56 -5.14
N PRO A 577 25.65 -22.01 -5.81
CA PRO A 577 25.03 -20.78 -5.35
C PRO A 577 24.54 -20.93 -3.90
N ALA A 578 24.76 -19.92 -3.06
CA ALA A 578 24.16 -19.87 -1.72
C ALA A 578 22.63 -20.02 -1.79
N ASP A 579 22.06 -20.56 -0.71
CA ASP A 579 20.63 -20.90 -0.56
C ASP A 579 20.09 -21.99 -1.52
N SER A 580 20.93 -22.61 -2.35
CA SER A 580 20.54 -23.78 -3.14
C SER A 580 20.21 -24.96 -2.23
N VAL A 581 19.04 -25.57 -2.42
CA VAL A 581 18.72 -26.86 -1.80
C VAL A 581 19.39 -27.99 -2.59
N VAL A 582 20.08 -28.87 -1.89
CA VAL A 582 20.76 -30.06 -2.43
C VAL A 582 20.28 -31.31 -1.69
N LEU A 583 19.91 -32.33 -2.46
CA LEU A 583 19.60 -33.67 -1.96
C LEU A 583 20.78 -34.59 -2.22
N VAL A 584 21.38 -35.14 -1.16
CA VAL A 584 22.34 -36.24 -1.26
C VAL A 584 21.57 -37.55 -1.19
N MET A 585 21.67 -38.36 -2.24
CA MET A 585 20.96 -39.63 -2.37
C MET A 585 21.94 -40.76 -2.69
N THR A 586 21.63 -41.97 -2.20
CA THR A 586 22.33 -43.21 -2.53
C THR A 586 21.41 -44.14 -3.31
N SER A 587 21.96 -45.10 -4.04
CA SER A 587 21.20 -46.16 -4.70
C SER A 587 22.08 -47.38 -4.93
N ALA A 588 21.50 -48.57 -4.79
CA ALA A 588 22.16 -49.83 -5.15
C ALA A 588 22.14 -50.14 -6.67
N GLY A 589 21.53 -49.27 -7.48
CA GLY A 589 21.46 -49.41 -8.94
C GLY A 589 21.05 -48.12 -9.65
N LEU A 590 21.13 -48.09 -10.99
CA LEU A 590 20.79 -46.89 -11.78
C LEU A 590 19.31 -46.84 -12.20
N SER A 591 18.48 -47.77 -11.74
CA SER A 591 17.05 -47.84 -12.05
C SER A 591 16.25 -46.69 -11.41
N PRO A 592 15.25 -46.12 -12.10
CA PRO A 592 14.30 -45.19 -11.48
C PRO A 592 13.61 -45.84 -10.27
N GLY A 593 13.55 -45.12 -9.15
CA GLY A 593 12.90 -45.57 -7.91
C GLY A 593 13.78 -46.35 -6.92
N SER A 594 15.06 -46.65 -7.21
CA SER A 594 15.98 -47.30 -6.25
C SER A 594 16.77 -46.33 -5.35
N TRP A 595 16.53 -45.02 -5.48
CA TRP A 595 17.26 -43.98 -4.77
C TRP A 595 16.67 -43.67 -3.39
N THR A 596 17.54 -43.57 -2.39
CA THR A 596 17.22 -43.24 -0.99
C THR A 596 17.92 -41.94 -0.60
N ILE A 597 17.19 -40.99 0.01
CA ILE A 597 17.76 -39.72 0.48
C ILE A 597 18.56 -39.97 1.77
N LEU A 598 19.83 -39.54 1.77
CA LEU A 598 20.73 -39.58 2.93
C LEU A 598 20.79 -38.24 3.66
N ALA A 599 20.75 -37.13 2.90
CA ALA A 599 20.67 -35.78 3.46
C ALA A 599 19.91 -34.84 2.53
N ALA A 600 19.22 -33.87 3.12
CA ALA A 600 18.68 -32.71 2.44
C ALA A 600 19.27 -31.47 3.12
N VAL A 601 19.91 -30.60 2.35
CA VAL A 601 20.64 -29.45 2.89
C VAL A 601 20.40 -28.20 2.04
N THR A 602 20.39 -27.04 2.68
CA THR A 602 20.52 -25.75 2.02
C THR A 602 22.00 -25.35 2.10
N LEU A 603 22.64 -25.04 0.97
CA LEU A 603 24.04 -24.62 0.95
C LEU A 603 24.20 -23.29 1.70
N ALA A 604 24.79 -23.35 2.89
CA ALA A 604 25.00 -22.20 3.76
C ALA A 604 26.05 -21.25 3.16
N ASP A 605 25.78 -19.94 3.25
CA ASP A 605 26.69 -18.89 2.82
C ASP A 605 27.89 -18.75 3.78
N PRO A 606 29.13 -19.03 3.35
CA PRO A 606 30.33 -18.89 4.18
C PRO A 606 31.00 -17.52 4.02
N ASP A 607 30.80 -16.82 2.89
CA ASP A 607 31.64 -15.71 2.43
C ASP A 607 30.89 -14.76 1.47
N LEU A 608 31.27 -13.48 1.48
CA LEU A 608 30.66 -12.37 0.71
C LEU A 608 30.56 -12.55 -0.82
N ASP A 609 31.11 -13.63 -1.37
CA ASP A 609 31.12 -13.95 -2.80
C ASP A 609 29.89 -14.76 -3.26
N GLY A 610 29.01 -15.18 -2.34
CA GLY A 610 27.72 -15.82 -2.65
C GLY A 610 27.80 -17.29 -3.09
N ILE A 611 28.89 -17.98 -2.75
CA ILE A 611 29.10 -19.40 -3.02
C ILE A 611 28.85 -20.20 -1.74
N GLY A 612 27.67 -20.82 -1.66
CA GLY A 612 27.30 -21.72 -0.58
C GLY A 612 28.12 -23.01 -0.56
N SER A 613 28.34 -23.59 0.62
CA SER A 613 29.02 -24.89 0.75
C SER A 613 28.39 -25.83 1.78
N PHE A 614 28.62 -27.13 1.61
CA PHE A 614 28.23 -28.18 2.55
C PHE A 614 29.20 -29.35 2.51
N HIS A 615 29.60 -29.85 3.69
CA HIS A 615 30.35 -31.09 3.82
C HIS A 615 29.40 -32.25 4.15
N PHE A 616 29.35 -33.25 3.26
CA PHE A 616 28.62 -34.49 3.50
C PHE A 616 29.58 -35.60 3.96
N SER A 617 29.15 -36.40 4.95
CA SER A 617 29.79 -37.68 5.29
C SER A 617 28.75 -38.75 5.64
N ASP A 618 28.92 -39.95 5.09
CA ASP A 618 28.09 -41.12 5.37
C ASP A 618 28.89 -42.22 6.10
N PRO A 619 28.75 -42.33 7.44
CA PRO A 619 29.38 -43.39 8.23
C PRO A 619 28.72 -44.77 8.09
N GLY A 620 27.66 -44.90 7.28
CA GLY A 620 27.09 -46.17 6.82
C GLY A 620 27.75 -46.73 5.55
N ALA A 621 28.64 -45.97 4.90
CA ALA A 621 29.18 -46.30 3.58
C ALA A 621 30.03 -47.59 3.50
N SER A 622 30.38 -48.21 4.63
CA SER A 622 30.95 -49.56 4.67
C SER A 622 30.00 -50.66 4.19
N GLN A 623 28.72 -50.36 3.94
CA GLN A 623 27.73 -51.26 3.36
C GLN A 623 27.53 -51.12 1.84
N TYR A 624 28.07 -50.07 1.21
CA TYR A 624 28.00 -49.98 -0.25
C TYR A 624 29.03 -50.92 -0.90
N PRO A 625 28.67 -51.64 -1.98
CA PRO A 625 29.61 -52.47 -2.71
C PRO A 625 30.78 -51.65 -3.27
N ALA A 626 31.97 -52.25 -3.27
CA ALA A 626 33.24 -51.62 -3.65
C ALA A 626 33.41 -51.46 -5.16
#